data_AF-A0A2V5MBB6-F1
#
_entry.id   AF-A0A2V5MBB6-F1
#
_cell.length_a   1.000
_cell.length_b   1.000
_cell.length_c   1.000
_cell.angle_alpha   90.00
_cell.angle_beta   90.00
_cell.angle_gamma   90.00
#
_symmetry.space_group_name_H-M   'P 1'
#
loop_
_entity.id
_entity.type
_entity.pdbx_description
1 polymer ?
#
loop_
_entity_poly.entity_id
_entity_poly.type
_entity_poly.pdbx_seq_one_letter_code
_entity_poly.pdbx_strand_id
1 'polypeptide(L)'
;MQTQLIPYTLIEGAETGLANVTTNTTPGYAVIQTTVKASGAAAFRLAHPSPPGPQLLTLNRAILVSANSQLLFKSRLGLAASDEVARVQVSLDQGKSWQDIYSQAGTGTSGEGSFVSRNLSLSSFAGRVIQIRFNYDFSTGSFFSPNNSGAVGWYIDDISVSNAEEAINPVVTDVTAGTSFSFTPATTNRYALQVRAKVYGSYFLDWGPIKYVTPTTDVPPTIGLTLPKLNGGNQFQVDFNVANYRTGMIFQLERTLSLSSGWMTVGNATLQTIVPNSKFRFTAPTTGGSKESYRVTSN
;
A
#
# COMPACT_ATOMS: atom_id res chain seq x y z
N MET A 1 -0.32 -14.02 4.72
CA MET A 1 -1.16 -12.84 4.49
C MET A 1 -0.52 -12.00 3.41
N GLN A 2 -1.32 -11.56 2.45
CA GLN A 2 -0.97 -10.54 1.48
C GLN A 2 -1.87 -9.33 1.69
N THR A 3 -1.30 -8.14 1.60
CA THR A 3 -2.04 -6.88 1.73
C THR A 3 -1.56 -5.95 0.65
N GLN A 4 -2.50 -5.42 -0.14
CA GLN A 4 -2.19 -4.46 -1.18
C GLN A 4 -1.98 -3.09 -0.53
N LEU A 5 -0.98 -2.36 -1.01
CA LEU A 5 -0.64 -1.02 -0.55
C LEU A 5 -0.89 -0.02 -1.69
N ILE A 6 -1.63 1.03 -1.39
CA ILE A 6 -1.85 2.16 -2.31
C ILE A 6 -1.43 3.46 -1.63
N PRO A 7 -1.02 4.51 -2.36
CA PRO A 7 -0.74 5.80 -1.73
C PRO A 7 -1.95 6.30 -0.93
N TYR A 8 -1.73 6.74 0.32
CA TYR A 8 -2.78 7.35 1.12
C TYR A 8 -2.96 8.81 0.68
N THR A 9 -4.14 9.14 0.13
CA THR A 9 -4.45 10.47 -0.42
C THR A 9 -5.72 11.09 0.15
N LEU A 10 -6.41 10.38 1.05
CA LEU A 10 -7.67 10.84 1.62
C LEU A 10 -7.45 12.04 2.56
N ILE A 11 -8.27 13.06 2.39
CA ILE A 11 -8.50 14.13 3.36
C ILE A 11 -9.92 13.95 3.88
N GLU A 12 -10.06 13.66 5.17
CA GLU A 12 -11.34 13.41 5.83
C GLU A 12 -11.75 14.65 6.65
N GLY A 13 -12.81 15.32 6.20
CA GLY A 13 -13.32 16.57 6.75
C GLY A 13 -14.84 16.56 6.95
N ALA A 14 -15.44 15.39 7.17
CA ALA A 14 -16.89 15.20 7.36
C ALA A 14 -17.78 15.49 6.13
N GLU A 15 -17.19 15.83 4.97
CA GLU A 15 -17.90 16.16 3.73
C GLU A 15 -18.71 14.98 3.16
N THR A 16 -18.35 13.76 3.53
CA THR A 16 -19.08 12.53 3.17
C THR A 16 -19.80 11.92 4.38
N GLY A 17 -20.09 12.75 5.38
CA GLY A 17 -20.69 12.33 6.64
C GLY A 17 -19.75 11.39 7.41
N LEU A 18 -20.24 10.19 7.73
CA LEU A 18 -19.49 9.18 8.49
C LEU A 18 -18.88 8.08 7.61
N ALA A 19 -18.85 8.22 6.28
CA ALA A 19 -18.46 7.13 5.38
C ALA A 19 -17.06 6.55 5.67
N ASN A 20 -16.09 7.38 6.04
CA ASN A 20 -14.71 6.95 6.30
C ASN A 20 -14.33 6.91 7.79
N VAL A 21 -15.31 7.06 8.68
CA VAL A 21 -15.09 7.04 10.13
C VAL A 21 -16.10 6.14 10.85
N THR A 22 -15.72 5.59 11.98
CA THR A 22 -16.62 4.91 12.92
C THR A 22 -16.68 5.73 14.20
N THR A 23 -17.90 6.05 14.64
CA THR A 23 -18.13 6.81 15.87
C THR A 23 -18.63 5.91 16.98
N ASN A 24 -18.13 6.11 18.19
CA ASN A 24 -18.74 5.59 19.41
C ASN A 24 -18.97 6.79 20.33
N THR A 25 -20.18 7.31 20.27
CA THR A 25 -20.57 8.58 20.90
C THR A 25 -21.90 8.42 21.61
N THR A 26 -22.09 9.19 22.67
CA THR A 26 -23.35 9.23 23.40
C THR A 26 -24.33 10.16 22.67
N PRO A 27 -25.61 9.78 22.48
CA PRO A 27 -26.61 10.67 21.90
C PRO A 27 -26.75 11.98 22.69
N GLY A 28 -27.10 13.07 22.00
CA GLY A 28 -27.31 14.38 22.62
C GLY A 28 -26.68 15.56 21.89
N TYR A 29 -25.93 15.29 20.81
CA TYR A 29 -25.37 16.31 19.93
C TYR A 29 -25.14 15.74 18.52
N ALA A 30 -24.98 16.61 17.53
CA ALA A 30 -24.61 16.21 16.18
C ALA A 30 -23.09 16.08 16.05
N VAL A 31 -22.62 14.89 15.64
CA VAL A 31 -21.20 14.64 15.37
C VAL A 31 -20.73 15.37 14.12
N ILE A 32 -21.60 15.57 13.13
CA ILE A 32 -21.32 16.39 11.95
C ILE A 32 -21.83 17.81 12.23
N GLN A 33 -20.94 18.80 12.16
CA GLN A 33 -21.27 20.20 12.36
C GLN A 33 -21.04 20.99 11.07
N THR A 34 -22.01 21.82 10.70
CA THR A 34 -21.97 22.64 9.47
C THR A 34 -21.69 24.12 9.74
N THR A 35 -21.83 24.57 10.99
CA THR A 35 -21.59 25.97 11.37
C THR A 35 -20.13 26.23 11.73
N VAL A 36 -19.56 25.42 12.63
CA VAL A 36 -18.16 25.50 13.05
C VAL A 36 -17.36 24.44 12.31
N LYS A 37 -16.56 24.90 11.34
CA LYS A 37 -15.74 24.08 10.45
C LYS A 37 -14.50 24.85 10.00
N ALA A 38 -13.47 24.14 9.57
CA ALA A 38 -12.19 24.74 9.18
C ALA A 38 -12.09 24.90 7.66
N SER A 39 -12.64 23.95 6.91
CA SER A 39 -12.77 23.99 5.46
C SER A 39 -14.15 23.45 5.05
N GLY A 40 -14.40 23.39 3.73
CA GLY A 40 -15.58 22.71 3.19
C GLY A 40 -16.95 23.15 3.74
N ALA A 41 -17.87 22.19 3.81
CA ALA A 41 -19.24 22.37 4.28
C ALA A 41 -19.47 21.82 5.70
N ALA A 42 -18.58 20.97 6.21
CA ALA A 42 -18.72 20.32 7.51
C ALA A 42 -17.39 20.16 8.27
N ALA A 43 -17.49 19.76 9.53
CA ALA A 43 -16.41 19.24 10.34
C ALA A 43 -16.98 18.22 11.35
N PHE A 44 -16.11 17.41 11.95
CA PHE A 44 -16.51 16.57 13.08
C PHE A 44 -16.52 17.40 14.37
N ARG A 45 -17.48 17.09 15.25
CA ARG A 45 -17.58 17.59 16.62
C ARG A 45 -17.63 16.39 17.55
N LEU A 46 -16.88 16.44 18.64
CA LEU A 46 -17.01 15.55 19.79
C LEU A 46 -17.35 16.40 21.01
N ALA A 47 -18.37 16.02 21.78
CA ALA A 47 -18.82 16.76 22.95
C ALA A 47 -19.42 15.82 24.00
N HIS A 48 -19.36 16.17 25.28
CA HIS A 48 -19.84 15.31 26.36
C HIS A 48 -21.31 15.63 26.73
N PRO A 49 -22.32 14.88 26.25
CA PRO A 49 -23.70 15.00 26.75
C PRO A 49 -23.82 14.44 28.17
N SER A 50 -25.02 14.46 28.74
CA SER A 50 -25.32 13.80 30.01
C SER A 50 -26.02 12.46 29.78
N PRO A 51 -25.54 11.33 30.34
CA PRO A 51 -24.33 11.21 31.14
C PRO A 51 -23.04 11.30 30.30
N PRO A 52 -21.97 11.92 30.84
CA PRO A 52 -20.72 12.08 30.11
C PRO A 52 -19.90 10.79 30.08
N GLY A 53 -19.10 10.63 29.04
CA GLY A 53 -18.15 9.53 28.85
C GLY A 53 -17.35 9.71 27.55
N PRO A 54 -16.36 8.86 27.25
CA PRO A 54 -15.49 9.04 26.09
C PRO A 54 -16.26 9.11 24.77
N GLN A 55 -15.90 10.06 23.92
CA GLN A 55 -16.48 10.24 22.59
C GLN A 55 -15.42 9.93 21.54
N LEU A 56 -15.65 8.91 20.73
CA LEU A 56 -14.66 8.36 19.82
C LEU A 56 -15.02 8.60 18.35
N LEU A 57 -14.02 8.97 17.56
CA LEU A 57 -14.04 9.03 16.10
C LEU A 57 -12.82 8.25 15.59
N THR A 58 -13.02 7.10 14.95
CA THR A 58 -11.93 6.23 14.45
C THR A 58 -11.91 6.25 12.93
N LEU A 59 -10.75 6.44 12.31
CA LEU A 59 -10.64 6.33 10.85
C LEU A 59 -10.82 4.87 10.41
N ASN A 60 -11.62 4.63 9.38
CA ASN A 60 -11.90 3.29 8.85
C ASN A 60 -10.76 2.75 7.96
N ARG A 61 -9.55 3.30 8.11
CA ARG A 61 -8.39 3.03 7.26
C ARG A 61 -7.26 2.45 8.08
N ALA A 62 -6.65 1.39 7.56
CA ALA A 62 -5.40 0.84 8.07
C ALA A 62 -4.26 1.48 7.28
N ILE A 63 -3.36 2.18 7.97
CA ILE A 63 -2.39 3.06 7.32
C ILE A 63 -0.99 2.53 7.60
N LEU A 64 -0.26 2.17 6.56
CA LEU A 64 1.16 1.89 6.65
C LEU A 64 1.93 3.21 6.64
N VAL A 65 2.66 3.48 7.72
CA VAL A 65 3.43 4.72 7.88
C VAL A 65 4.92 4.51 7.66
N SER A 66 5.58 5.54 7.15
CA SER A 66 7.03 5.63 6.97
C SER A 66 7.67 6.50 8.05
N ALA A 67 9.01 6.55 8.08
CA ALA A 67 9.74 7.43 8.99
C ALA A 67 9.41 8.92 8.80
N ASN A 68 8.93 9.30 7.61
CA ASN A 68 8.57 10.68 7.26
C ASN A 68 7.05 10.93 7.31
N SER A 69 6.26 9.96 7.76
CA SER A 69 4.81 10.13 7.85
C SER A 69 4.44 11.12 8.94
N GLN A 70 3.46 11.95 8.61
CA GLN A 70 2.86 12.90 9.53
C GLN A 70 1.34 12.78 9.48
N LEU A 71 0.70 12.81 10.65
CA LEU A 71 -0.74 13.05 10.75
C LEU A 71 -0.96 14.57 10.81
N LEU A 72 -1.71 15.08 9.84
CA LEU A 72 -2.13 16.47 9.77
C LEU A 72 -3.63 16.54 9.97
N PHE A 73 -4.09 17.49 10.79
CA PHE A 73 -5.50 17.79 10.95
C PHE A 73 -5.66 19.22 11.44
N LYS A 74 -6.81 19.82 11.18
CA LYS A 74 -7.22 21.07 11.82
C LYS A 74 -8.08 20.76 13.01
N SER A 75 -7.85 21.51 14.08
CA SER A 75 -8.54 21.29 15.33
C SER A 75 -8.89 22.58 16.04
N ARG A 76 -10.05 22.60 16.71
CA ARG A 76 -10.45 23.67 17.60
C ARG A 76 -11.10 23.06 18.84
N LEU A 77 -10.44 23.13 19.99
CA LEU A 77 -11.09 22.83 21.27
C LEU A 77 -11.82 24.09 21.75
N GLY A 78 -13.15 24.10 21.70
CA GLY A 78 -13.97 25.23 22.12
C GLY A 78 -14.12 25.32 23.64
N LEU A 79 -15.33 25.65 24.10
CA LEU A 79 -15.66 25.64 25.52
C LEU A 79 -15.54 24.21 26.07
N ALA A 80 -14.57 24.01 26.97
CA ALA A 80 -14.20 22.72 27.55
C ALA A 80 -13.63 22.90 28.96
N ALA A 81 -14.03 22.03 29.89
CA ALA A 81 -13.49 21.98 31.23
C ALA A 81 -12.11 21.32 31.26
N SER A 82 -11.35 21.51 32.35
CA SER A 82 -10.01 20.92 32.50
C SER A 82 -10.02 19.39 32.50
N ASP A 83 -11.14 18.78 32.88
CA ASP A 83 -11.31 17.32 32.92
C ASP A 83 -11.76 16.73 31.57
N GLU A 84 -12.02 17.57 30.57
CA GLU A 84 -12.30 17.15 29.20
C GLU A 84 -11.02 17.22 28.36
N VAL A 85 -10.56 16.08 27.87
CA VAL A 85 -9.24 15.97 27.23
C VAL A 85 -9.36 15.48 25.79
N ALA A 86 -8.95 16.32 24.84
CA ALA A 86 -8.83 15.95 23.44
C ALA A 86 -7.55 15.14 23.22
N ARG A 87 -7.69 13.88 22.79
CA ARG A 87 -6.58 12.96 22.52
C ARG A 87 -6.59 12.48 21.08
N VAL A 88 -5.42 12.36 20.48
CA VAL A 88 -5.22 11.56 19.26
C VAL A 88 -4.45 10.32 19.64
N GLN A 89 -4.94 9.17 19.20
CA GLN A 89 -4.41 7.88 19.59
C GLN A 89 -4.13 7.00 18.38
N VAL A 90 -3.10 6.16 18.52
CA VAL A 90 -2.67 5.19 17.51
C VAL A 90 -2.82 3.78 18.07
N SER A 91 -3.32 2.86 17.26
CA SER A 91 -3.34 1.42 17.56
C SER A 91 -2.44 0.65 16.60
N LEU A 92 -1.71 -0.34 17.14
CA LEU A 92 -0.87 -1.28 16.41
C LEU A 92 -1.48 -2.69 16.31
N ASP A 93 -2.67 -2.90 16.89
CA ASP A 93 -3.26 -4.21 17.14
C ASP A 93 -4.75 -4.28 16.74
N GLN A 94 -5.11 -3.50 15.71
CA GLN A 94 -6.47 -3.45 15.15
C GLN A 94 -7.51 -2.93 16.16
N GLY A 95 -7.11 -1.93 16.94
CA GLY A 95 -8.00 -1.19 17.84
C GLY A 95 -8.21 -1.84 19.19
N LYS A 96 -7.44 -2.88 19.55
CA LYS A 96 -7.53 -3.55 20.86
C LYS A 96 -6.86 -2.72 21.96
N SER A 97 -5.73 -2.09 21.65
CA SER A 97 -5.04 -1.13 22.51
C SER A 97 -4.68 0.13 21.74
N TRP A 98 -4.54 1.23 22.47
CA TRP A 98 -4.37 2.58 21.93
C TRP A 98 -3.34 3.34 22.76
N GLN A 99 -2.45 4.06 22.06
CA GLN A 99 -1.43 4.91 22.67
C GLN A 99 -1.64 6.37 22.28
N ASP A 100 -1.50 7.29 23.24
CA ASP A 100 -1.63 8.72 22.99
C ASP A 100 -0.42 9.25 22.21
N ILE A 101 -0.69 10.03 21.17
CA ILE A 101 0.33 10.79 20.42
C ILE A 101 0.07 12.30 20.46
N TYR A 102 -1.07 12.70 21.01
CA TYR A 102 -1.47 14.09 21.27
C TYR A 102 -2.45 14.14 22.43
N SER A 103 -2.35 15.19 23.24
CA SER A 103 -3.28 15.46 24.34
C SER A 103 -3.41 16.97 24.54
N GLN A 104 -4.65 17.44 24.69
CA GLN A 104 -4.98 18.83 25.04
C GLN A 104 -6.17 18.83 25.99
N ALA A 105 -5.96 19.24 27.23
CA ALA A 105 -7.04 19.48 28.18
C ALA A 105 -7.75 20.80 27.89
N GLY A 106 -9.03 20.90 28.24
CA GLY A 106 -9.75 22.17 28.27
C GLY A 106 -9.19 23.15 29.30
N THR A 107 -9.58 24.41 29.18
CA THR A 107 -9.09 25.50 30.07
C THR A 107 -10.11 25.93 31.11
N GLY A 108 -11.28 25.27 31.19
CA GLY A 108 -12.41 25.73 31.99
C GLY A 108 -13.18 26.90 31.37
N THR A 109 -12.79 27.34 30.17
CA THR A 109 -13.34 28.51 29.48
C THR A 109 -13.43 28.24 27.96
N SER A 110 -13.59 29.28 27.13
CA SER A 110 -13.91 29.18 25.69
C SER A 110 -12.87 28.47 24.80
N GLY A 111 -11.73 28.08 25.34
CA GLY A 111 -10.67 27.39 24.59
C GLY A 111 -10.14 28.22 23.42
N GLU A 112 -10.00 27.58 22.26
CA GLU A 112 -9.43 28.14 21.04
C GLU A 112 -10.45 28.97 20.23
N GLY A 113 -10.05 30.18 19.82
CA GLY A 113 -10.88 31.10 19.03
C GLY A 113 -11.04 30.70 17.56
N SER A 114 -10.07 29.96 17.01
CA SER A 114 -10.03 29.51 15.62
C SER A 114 -9.43 28.10 15.52
N PHE A 115 -9.57 27.48 14.35
CA PHE A 115 -8.90 26.20 14.08
C PHE A 115 -7.37 26.38 14.01
N VAL A 116 -6.66 25.45 14.64
CA VAL A 116 -5.21 25.33 14.63
C VAL A 116 -4.82 24.10 13.82
N SER A 117 -3.84 24.24 12.93
CA SER A 117 -3.24 23.10 12.24
C SER A 117 -2.33 22.33 13.20
N ARG A 118 -2.64 21.06 13.40
CA ARG A 118 -1.84 20.11 14.16
C ARG A 118 -1.05 19.23 13.19
N ASN A 119 0.23 19.04 13.48
CA ASN A 119 1.13 18.19 12.70
C ASN A 119 1.88 17.27 13.67
N LEU A 120 1.56 15.98 13.63
CA LEU A 120 2.12 14.98 14.54
C LEU A 120 3.00 14.01 13.75
N SER A 121 4.24 13.82 14.20
CA SER A 121 5.13 12.81 13.64
C SER A 121 4.60 11.40 13.94
N LEU A 122 4.63 10.52 12.94
CA LEU A 122 4.31 9.09 13.08
C LEU A 122 5.57 8.21 12.97
N SER A 123 6.76 8.81 13.05
CA SER A 123 8.05 8.14 12.84
C SER A 123 8.29 6.97 13.80
N SER A 124 7.78 7.03 15.03
CA SER A 124 7.85 5.94 16.03
C SER A 124 7.11 4.66 15.58
N PHE A 125 6.27 4.76 14.56
CA PHE A 125 5.49 3.64 14.00
C PHE A 125 5.95 3.25 12.60
N ALA A 126 7.08 3.78 12.12
CA ALA A 126 7.59 3.52 10.77
C ALA A 126 7.65 2.02 10.45
N GLY A 127 7.17 1.65 9.25
CA GLY A 127 7.10 0.26 8.79
C GLY A 127 5.98 -0.56 9.42
N ARG A 128 5.08 0.07 10.21
CA ARG A 128 3.93 -0.59 10.84
C ARG A 128 2.62 -0.09 10.24
N VAL A 129 1.65 -1.00 10.11
CA VAL A 129 0.26 -0.65 9.81
C VAL A 129 -0.40 -0.21 11.10
N ILE A 130 -1.04 0.95 11.09
CA ILE A 130 -1.67 1.56 12.25
C ILE A 130 -3.14 1.89 12.00
N GLN A 131 -3.90 2.04 13.08
CA GLN A 131 -5.19 2.76 13.08
C GLN A 131 -5.07 4.04 13.88
N ILE A 132 -5.85 5.05 13.52
CA ILE A 132 -5.87 6.36 14.17
C ILE A 132 -7.28 6.63 14.68
N ARG A 133 -7.40 7.12 15.91
CA ARG A 133 -8.66 7.65 16.46
C ARG A 133 -8.46 8.96 17.19
N PHE A 134 -9.54 9.72 17.24
CA PHE A 134 -9.70 10.91 18.04
C PHE A 134 -10.61 10.52 19.21
N ASN A 135 -10.16 10.78 20.43
CA ASN A 135 -10.89 10.49 21.66
C ASN A 135 -11.06 11.80 22.42
N TYR A 136 -12.28 12.29 22.53
CA TYR A 136 -12.60 13.33 23.51
C TYR A 136 -12.95 12.61 24.81
N ASP A 137 -11.99 12.62 25.71
CA ASP A 137 -11.95 11.80 26.91
C ASP A 137 -12.53 12.56 28.10
N PHE A 138 -13.35 11.86 28.88
CA PHE A 138 -13.89 12.32 30.15
C PHE A 138 -14.15 11.11 31.03
N SER A 139 -13.67 11.17 32.28
CA SER A 139 -13.87 10.11 33.27
C SER A 139 -14.65 10.61 34.48
N THR A 140 -14.25 11.74 35.05
CA THR A 140 -14.88 12.37 36.21
C THR A 140 -14.53 13.86 36.24
N GLY A 141 -15.21 14.64 37.08
CA GLY A 141 -14.98 16.08 37.23
C GLY A 141 -16.03 16.93 36.53
N SER A 142 -15.63 18.11 36.07
CA SER A 142 -16.52 19.06 35.42
C SER A 142 -16.49 18.90 33.90
N PHE A 143 -17.63 19.11 33.24
CA PHE A 143 -17.72 19.15 31.79
C PHE A 143 -18.74 20.20 31.36
N PHE A 144 -18.59 20.73 30.15
CA PHE A 144 -19.63 21.53 29.52
C PHE A 144 -20.53 20.65 28.66
N SER A 145 -21.82 20.61 28.98
CA SER A 145 -22.80 19.90 28.15
C SER A 145 -22.95 20.61 26.79
N PRO A 146 -23.03 19.86 25.66
CA PRO A 146 -23.26 20.44 24.36
C PRO A 146 -24.57 21.23 24.33
N ASN A 147 -24.51 22.35 23.62
CA ASN A 147 -25.68 23.12 23.23
C ASN A 147 -25.71 23.28 21.69
N ASN A 148 -26.81 23.86 21.20
CA ASN A 148 -27.03 24.08 19.76
C ASN A 148 -26.16 25.20 19.16
N SER A 149 -25.47 26.00 19.99
CA SER A 149 -24.66 27.14 19.51
C SER A 149 -23.34 26.72 18.84
N GLY A 150 -22.92 25.46 19.01
CA GLY A 150 -21.64 24.98 18.48
C GLY A 150 -20.41 25.58 19.19
N ALA A 151 -20.55 26.15 20.39
CA ALA A 151 -19.40 26.64 21.16
C ALA A 151 -18.67 25.53 21.94
N VAL A 152 -19.38 24.46 22.31
CA VAL A 152 -18.89 23.43 23.25
C VAL A 152 -18.32 22.22 22.52
N GLY A 153 -17.18 21.72 23.02
CA GLY A 153 -16.56 20.48 22.57
C GLY A 153 -15.37 20.68 21.63
N TRP A 154 -14.95 19.57 21.04
CA TRP A 154 -13.76 19.47 20.20
C TRP A 154 -14.13 19.31 18.73
N TYR A 155 -13.67 20.24 17.89
CA TYR A 155 -13.87 20.22 16.46
C TYR A 155 -12.62 19.72 15.74
N ILE A 156 -12.82 18.84 14.75
CA ILE A 156 -11.77 18.17 13.99
C ILE A 156 -12.13 18.21 12.51
N ASP A 157 -11.18 18.60 11.67
CA ASP A 157 -11.37 18.77 10.24
C ASP A 157 -10.05 18.52 9.47
N ASP A 158 -10.12 18.39 8.15
CA ASP A 158 -8.98 18.21 7.24
C ASP A 158 -7.98 17.11 7.68
N ILE A 159 -8.48 15.95 8.14
CA ILE A 159 -7.63 14.84 8.63
C ILE A 159 -6.93 14.18 7.44
N SER A 160 -5.61 14.18 7.43
CA SER A 160 -4.80 13.55 6.38
C SER A 160 -3.52 12.95 6.94
N VAL A 161 -2.96 11.98 6.23
CA VAL A 161 -1.66 11.39 6.58
C VAL A 161 -0.74 11.49 5.38
N SER A 162 0.40 12.17 5.55
CA SER A 162 1.39 12.34 4.49
C SER A 162 2.40 11.18 4.47
N ASN A 163 3.04 10.97 3.32
CA ASN A 163 4.10 9.97 3.13
C ASN A 163 3.72 8.56 3.62
N ALA A 164 2.46 8.17 3.43
CA ALA A 164 1.90 6.92 3.92
C ALA A 164 1.19 6.15 2.79
N GLU A 165 0.99 4.86 3.02
CA GLU A 165 0.23 3.97 2.16
C GLU A 165 -1.01 3.46 2.92
N GLU A 166 -2.13 3.26 2.23
CA GLU A 166 -3.29 2.56 2.76
C GLU A 166 -3.13 1.06 2.53
N ALA A 167 -3.34 0.27 3.59
CA ALA A 167 -3.36 -1.18 3.57
C ALA A 167 -4.79 -1.66 3.25
N ILE A 168 -5.00 -2.16 2.04
CA ILE A 168 -6.30 -2.59 1.53
C ILE A 168 -6.32 -4.08 1.18
N ASN A 169 -7.53 -4.65 1.16
CA ASN A 169 -7.81 -6.01 0.69
C ASN A 169 -6.88 -7.09 1.32
N PRO A 170 -6.76 -7.19 2.65
CA PRO A 170 -5.94 -8.22 3.26
C PRO A 170 -6.51 -9.62 2.96
N VAL A 171 -5.67 -10.51 2.41
CA VAL A 171 -6.03 -11.92 2.15
C VAL A 171 -5.12 -12.84 2.95
N VAL A 172 -5.72 -13.73 3.74
CA VAL A 172 -5.02 -14.78 4.48
C VAL A 172 -5.32 -16.12 3.81
N THR A 173 -4.28 -16.82 3.41
CA THR A 173 -4.36 -18.15 2.79
C THR A 173 -3.43 -19.09 3.54
N ASP A 174 -3.92 -20.28 3.86
CA ASP A 174 -3.09 -21.34 4.44
C ASP A 174 -2.10 -21.87 3.39
N VAL A 175 -0.86 -22.08 3.82
CA VAL A 175 0.14 -22.78 3.00
C VAL A 175 -0.08 -24.28 3.23
N THR A 176 -0.52 -25.00 2.20
CA THR A 176 -0.96 -26.41 2.30
C THR A 176 0.10 -27.33 2.90
N ALA A 177 1.38 -27.13 2.54
CA ALA A 177 2.51 -27.87 3.09
C ALA A 177 3.83 -27.10 2.94
N GLY A 178 4.79 -27.38 3.82
CA GLY A 178 6.15 -26.85 3.75
C GLY A 178 6.29 -25.40 4.22
N THR A 179 7.38 -24.76 3.82
CA THR A 179 7.77 -23.39 4.25
C THR A 179 7.81 -22.39 3.10
N SER A 180 7.21 -22.75 1.96
CA SER A 180 7.27 -21.98 0.71
C SER A 180 5.88 -21.82 0.12
N PHE A 181 5.64 -20.69 -0.53
CA PHE A 181 4.41 -20.43 -1.28
C PHE A 181 4.73 -19.60 -2.52
N SER A 182 3.89 -19.73 -3.54
CA SER A 182 3.93 -18.88 -4.72
C SER A 182 2.99 -17.70 -4.52
N PHE A 183 3.44 -16.52 -4.97
CA PHE A 183 2.63 -15.31 -4.95
C PHE A 183 2.63 -14.69 -6.35
N THR A 184 1.44 -14.55 -6.92
CA THR A 184 1.22 -13.85 -8.18
C THR A 184 0.38 -12.61 -7.89
N PRO A 185 0.94 -11.40 -7.99
CA PRO A 185 0.21 -10.17 -7.70
C PRO A 185 -0.89 -9.93 -8.74
N ALA A 186 -2.08 -9.53 -8.27
CA ALA A 186 -3.21 -9.23 -9.16
C ALA A 186 -3.13 -7.82 -9.79
N THR A 187 -2.31 -6.94 -9.21
CA THR A 187 -2.11 -5.56 -9.65
C THR A 187 -0.63 -5.20 -9.59
N THR A 188 -0.25 -4.09 -10.21
CA THR A 188 1.12 -3.55 -10.14
C THR A 188 1.42 -2.76 -8.87
N ASN A 189 0.44 -2.64 -7.97
CA ASN A 189 0.63 -1.96 -6.69
C ASN A 189 1.59 -2.74 -5.80
N ARG A 190 2.21 -2.03 -4.85
CA ARG A 190 3.07 -2.66 -3.84
C ARG A 190 2.25 -3.57 -2.94
N TYR A 191 2.85 -4.65 -2.45
CA TYR A 191 2.23 -5.54 -1.47
C TYR A 191 3.12 -5.68 -0.23
N ALA A 192 2.47 -5.78 0.93
CA ALA A 192 3.06 -6.27 2.17
C ALA A 192 2.72 -7.76 2.32
N LEU A 193 3.76 -8.60 2.43
CA LEU A 193 3.63 -10.04 2.66
C LEU A 193 4.07 -10.37 4.09
N GLN A 194 3.26 -11.14 4.81
CA GLN A 194 3.59 -11.68 6.12
C GLN A 194 3.24 -13.15 6.21
N VAL A 195 4.03 -13.89 6.96
CA VAL A 195 3.81 -15.31 7.26
C VAL A 195 3.78 -15.52 8.77
N ARG A 196 3.04 -16.52 9.23
CA ARG A 196 3.04 -16.98 10.62
C ARG A 196 3.02 -18.50 10.65
N ALA A 197 3.59 -19.09 11.68
CA ALA A 197 3.56 -20.54 11.84
C ALA A 197 2.17 -21.00 12.30
N LYS A 198 1.74 -22.17 11.79
CA LYS A 198 0.58 -22.91 12.27
C LYS A 198 1.07 -24.13 13.04
N VAL A 199 0.66 -24.27 14.29
CA VAL A 199 1.09 -25.31 15.24
C VAL A 199 -0.13 -26.14 15.64
N TYR A 200 0.03 -27.47 15.72
CA TYR A 200 -1.03 -28.43 16.06
C TYR A 200 -2.33 -28.26 15.26
N GLY A 201 -2.25 -27.87 13.99
CA GLY A 201 -3.39 -27.80 13.06
C GLY A 201 -4.41 -26.68 13.32
N SER A 202 -4.36 -26.00 14.47
CA SER A 202 -5.36 -24.96 14.83
C SER A 202 -4.79 -23.75 15.57
N TYR A 203 -3.55 -23.80 16.05
CA TYR A 203 -2.93 -22.67 16.73
C TYR A 203 -2.04 -21.91 15.77
N PHE A 204 -2.03 -20.59 15.88
CA PHE A 204 -1.17 -19.73 15.08
C PHE A 204 -0.27 -18.94 16.01
N LEU A 205 1.03 -18.91 15.70
CA LEU A 205 1.94 -17.98 16.34
C LEU A 205 1.74 -16.57 15.78
N ASP A 206 2.47 -15.61 16.32
CA ASP A 206 2.45 -14.24 15.83
C ASP A 206 2.93 -14.14 14.38
N TRP A 207 2.49 -13.07 13.71
CA TRP A 207 2.97 -12.73 12.39
C TRP A 207 4.45 -12.37 12.42
N GLY A 208 5.20 -12.94 11.48
CA GLY A 208 6.58 -12.60 11.22
C GLY A 208 6.75 -11.22 10.57
N PRO A 209 8.00 -10.84 10.25
CA PRO A 209 8.32 -9.56 9.64
C PRO A 209 7.63 -9.39 8.28
N ILE A 210 7.34 -8.14 7.93
CA ILE A 210 6.78 -7.77 6.62
C ILE A 210 7.87 -7.85 5.56
N LYS A 211 7.59 -8.56 4.47
CA LYS A 211 8.33 -8.46 3.21
C LYS A 211 7.54 -7.62 2.22
N TYR A 212 8.10 -6.49 1.81
CA TYR A 212 7.52 -5.69 0.74
C TYR A 212 7.92 -6.23 -0.63
N VAL A 213 6.96 -6.27 -1.54
CA VAL A 213 7.19 -6.62 -2.94
C VAL A 213 6.53 -5.57 -3.84
N THR A 214 7.28 -5.10 -4.83
CA THR A 214 6.75 -4.21 -5.87
C THR A 214 6.73 -5.01 -7.16
N PRO A 215 5.55 -5.43 -7.63
CA PRO A 215 5.43 -6.13 -8.90
C PRO A 215 5.96 -5.25 -10.04
N THR A 216 6.85 -5.80 -10.84
CA THR A 216 7.29 -5.15 -12.08
C THR A 216 6.56 -5.76 -13.27
N THR A 217 6.19 -4.94 -14.24
CA THR A 217 5.69 -5.41 -15.54
C THR A 217 6.78 -5.99 -16.43
N ASP A 218 8.03 -6.03 -15.93
CA ASP A 218 9.20 -6.43 -16.70
C ASP A 218 9.31 -7.97 -16.75
N VAL A 219 8.43 -8.60 -17.52
CA VAL A 219 8.56 -10.02 -17.83
C VAL A 219 9.76 -10.18 -18.76
N PRO A 220 10.75 -11.04 -18.44
CA PRO A 220 11.91 -11.25 -19.31
C PRO A 220 11.46 -11.65 -20.73
N PRO A 221 12.18 -11.20 -21.78
CA PRO A 221 11.94 -11.71 -23.11
C PRO A 221 12.20 -13.21 -23.13
N THR A 222 11.33 -13.96 -23.80
CA THR A 222 11.55 -15.39 -24.02
C THR A 222 11.70 -15.66 -25.50
N ILE A 223 12.66 -16.52 -25.85
CA ILE A 223 12.99 -16.87 -27.22
C ILE A 223 12.62 -18.33 -27.44
N GLY A 224 11.67 -18.58 -28.33
CA GLY A 224 11.27 -19.92 -28.76
C GLY A 224 11.75 -20.18 -30.17
N LEU A 225 12.76 -21.04 -30.34
CA LEU A 225 13.17 -21.51 -31.65
C LEU A 225 12.07 -22.38 -32.26
N THR A 226 11.83 -22.20 -33.56
CA THR A 226 11.06 -23.14 -34.38
C THR A 226 12.00 -24.14 -35.04
N LEU A 227 11.44 -25.13 -35.75
CA LEU A 227 12.25 -26.16 -36.42
C LEU A 227 13.24 -25.51 -37.40
N PRO A 228 14.57 -25.71 -37.22
CA PRO A 228 15.54 -25.25 -38.19
C PRO A 228 15.39 -26.02 -39.50
N LYS A 229 15.73 -25.38 -40.60
CA LYS A 229 15.72 -26.00 -41.93
C LYS A 229 17.02 -25.70 -42.67
N LEU A 230 17.42 -26.66 -43.49
CA LEU A 230 18.43 -26.44 -44.52
C LEU A 230 17.73 -25.88 -45.76
N ASN A 231 18.24 -24.76 -46.26
CA ASN A 231 17.76 -24.12 -47.48
C ASN A 231 18.80 -24.32 -48.58
N GLY A 232 18.50 -25.20 -49.55
CA GLY A 232 19.40 -25.48 -50.69
C GLY A 232 20.75 -26.11 -50.32
N GLY A 233 20.84 -26.82 -49.19
CA GLY A 233 22.04 -27.57 -48.76
C GLY A 233 23.18 -26.73 -48.16
N ASN A 234 23.27 -25.44 -48.50
CA ASN A 234 24.39 -24.58 -48.11
C ASN A 234 24.00 -23.47 -47.11
N GLN A 235 22.73 -23.36 -46.75
CA GLN A 235 22.24 -22.37 -45.79
C GLN A 235 21.41 -23.03 -44.69
N PHE A 236 21.69 -22.62 -43.46
CA PHE A 236 20.91 -22.87 -42.27
C PHE A 236 19.92 -21.71 -42.08
N GLN A 237 18.64 -22.03 -41.82
CA GLN A 237 17.63 -21.06 -41.44
C GLN A 237 16.89 -21.51 -40.18
N VAL A 238 16.65 -20.58 -39.26
CA VAL A 238 15.83 -20.81 -38.07
C VAL A 238 14.95 -19.59 -37.81
N ASP A 239 13.63 -19.81 -37.75
CA ASP A 239 12.72 -18.79 -37.20
C ASP A 239 12.68 -18.93 -35.69
N PHE A 240 12.49 -17.81 -35.01
CA PHE A 240 12.23 -17.79 -33.59
C PHE A 240 11.15 -16.78 -33.26
N ASN A 241 10.30 -17.16 -32.29
CA ASN A 241 9.30 -16.28 -31.72
C ASN A 241 9.87 -15.61 -30.47
N VAL A 242 9.51 -14.36 -30.26
CA VAL A 242 9.90 -13.58 -29.09
C VAL A 242 8.65 -13.17 -28.35
N ALA A 243 8.49 -13.61 -27.10
CA ALA A 243 7.49 -13.04 -26.20
C ALA A 243 8.13 -11.93 -25.35
N ASN A 244 7.34 -10.93 -24.98
CA ASN A 244 7.78 -9.75 -24.21
C ASN A 244 8.92 -8.97 -24.90
N TYR A 245 8.84 -8.84 -26.24
CA TYR A 245 9.80 -8.06 -27.02
C TYR A 245 9.88 -6.60 -26.55
N ARG A 246 11.08 -6.03 -26.59
CA ARG A 246 11.35 -4.64 -26.22
C ARG A 246 12.12 -3.95 -27.35
N THR A 247 11.81 -2.69 -27.60
CA THR A 247 12.54 -1.87 -28.57
C THR A 247 14.02 -1.81 -28.20
N GLY A 248 14.91 -2.10 -29.16
CA GLY A 248 16.36 -2.11 -28.95
C GLY A 248 16.94 -3.47 -28.55
N MET A 249 16.12 -4.53 -28.49
CA MET A 249 16.64 -5.90 -28.38
C MET A 249 17.51 -6.23 -29.60
N ILE A 250 18.69 -6.79 -29.32
CA ILE A 250 19.64 -7.28 -30.32
C ILE A 250 19.69 -8.79 -30.19
N PHE A 251 19.44 -9.50 -31.30
CA PHE A 251 19.57 -10.96 -31.33
C PHE A 251 20.91 -11.35 -31.94
N GLN A 252 21.50 -12.43 -31.42
CA GLN A 252 22.70 -13.03 -31.97
C GLN A 252 22.49 -14.53 -32.20
N LEU A 253 22.96 -15.02 -33.35
CA LEU A 253 23.05 -16.45 -33.60
C LEU A 253 24.43 -16.93 -33.13
N GLU A 254 24.43 -17.91 -32.25
CA GLU A 254 25.63 -18.58 -31.81
C GLU A 254 25.61 -20.05 -32.18
N ARG A 255 26.80 -20.62 -32.36
CA ARG A 255 26.98 -22.03 -32.68
C ARG A 255 28.04 -22.68 -31.80
N THR A 256 27.97 -24.00 -31.71
CA THR A 256 29.03 -24.83 -31.14
C THR A 256 29.10 -26.18 -31.86
N LEU A 257 30.30 -26.75 -31.94
CA LEU A 257 30.52 -28.10 -32.48
C LEU A 257 30.21 -29.19 -31.45
N SER A 258 30.22 -28.85 -30.15
CA SER A 258 29.89 -29.74 -29.05
C SER A 258 29.25 -28.95 -27.91
N LEU A 259 28.28 -29.55 -27.22
CA LEU A 259 27.65 -28.89 -26.05
C LEU A 259 28.61 -28.71 -24.87
N SER A 260 29.77 -29.37 -24.91
CA SER A 260 30.85 -29.22 -23.93
C SER A 260 31.89 -28.17 -24.31
N SER A 261 31.85 -27.62 -25.54
CA SER A 261 32.73 -26.53 -25.97
C SER A 261 32.03 -25.16 -25.87
N GLY A 262 32.82 -24.09 -25.88
CA GLY A 262 32.31 -22.72 -25.88
C GLY A 262 31.45 -22.40 -27.11
N TRP A 263 30.50 -21.48 -26.93
CA TRP A 263 29.68 -20.95 -28.00
C TRP A 263 30.40 -19.81 -28.71
N MET A 264 30.27 -19.75 -30.04
CA MET A 264 30.83 -18.67 -30.86
C MET A 264 29.74 -18.00 -31.68
N THR A 265 29.82 -16.67 -31.81
CA THR A 265 28.92 -15.90 -32.67
C THR A 265 29.11 -16.26 -34.14
N VAL A 266 28.01 -16.42 -34.87
CA VAL A 266 28.01 -16.66 -36.31
C VAL A 266 28.06 -15.32 -37.05
N GLY A 267 29.27 -14.82 -37.32
CA GLY A 267 29.49 -13.46 -37.83
C GLY A 267 28.91 -13.14 -39.22
N ASN A 268 28.52 -14.16 -39.99
CA ASN A 268 27.89 -14.02 -41.30
C ASN A 268 26.39 -14.41 -41.30
N ALA A 269 25.78 -14.51 -40.12
CA ALA A 269 24.34 -14.68 -40.01
C ALA A 269 23.62 -13.36 -40.33
N THR A 270 22.56 -13.43 -41.13
CA THR A 270 21.66 -12.30 -41.39
C THR A 270 20.38 -12.47 -40.58
N LEU A 271 19.92 -11.39 -39.96
CA LEU A 271 18.65 -11.34 -39.23
C LEU A 271 17.58 -10.69 -40.10
N GLN A 272 16.44 -11.36 -40.24
CA GLN A 272 15.27 -10.85 -40.95
C GLN A 272 14.08 -10.76 -39.99
N THR A 273 13.38 -9.63 -40.00
CA THR A 273 12.06 -9.49 -39.34
C THR A 273 11.00 -10.15 -40.21
N ILE A 274 10.31 -11.17 -39.67
CA ILE A 274 9.20 -11.85 -40.36
C ILE A 274 7.86 -11.23 -39.93
N VAL A 275 7.68 -11.03 -38.62
CA VAL A 275 6.58 -10.28 -38.04
C VAL A 275 7.19 -9.28 -37.05
N PRO A 276 6.96 -7.96 -37.22
CA PRO A 276 7.49 -6.96 -36.30
C PRO A 276 7.24 -7.34 -34.83
N ASN A 277 8.27 -7.17 -34.00
CA ASN A 277 8.23 -7.32 -32.55
C ASN A 277 7.86 -8.73 -32.02
N SER A 278 7.79 -9.76 -32.86
CA SER A 278 7.29 -11.07 -32.41
C SER A 278 7.90 -12.27 -33.12
N LYS A 279 8.33 -12.14 -34.39
CA LYS A 279 8.93 -13.24 -35.14
C LYS A 279 10.07 -12.79 -36.03
N PHE A 280 11.20 -13.45 -35.89
CA PHE A 280 12.43 -13.15 -36.62
C PHE A 280 13.02 -14.43 -37.20
N ARG A 281 13.93 -14.30 -38.16
CA ARG A 281 14.63 -15.40 -38.81
C ARG A 281 16.12 -15.09 -38.86
N PHE A 282 16.94 -16.04 -38.45
CA PHE A 282 18.34 -16.06 -38.83
C PHE A 282 18.55 -16.91 -40.08
N THR A 283 19.39 -16.42 -40.99
CA THR A 283 19.97 -17.19 -42.11
C THR A 283 21.48 -17.15 -42.01
N ALA A 284 22.14 -18.30 -42.03
CA ALA A 284 23.59 -18.40 -42.00
C ALA A 284 24.08 -19.49 -42.96
N PRO A 285 25.30 -19.41 -43.52
CA PRO A 285 25.85 -20.51 -44.30
C PRO A 285 26.17 -21.71 -43.40
N THR A 286 25.98 -22.90 -43.93
CA THR A 286 26.39 -24.15 -43.25
C THR A 286 27.89 -24.33 -43.37
N THR A 287 28.56 -24.80 -42.31
CA THR A 287 30.03 -25.02 -42.32
C THR A 287 30.46 -26.41 -42.79
N GLY A 288 29.54 -27.26 -43.21
CA GLY A 288 29.85 -28.61 -43.72
C GLY A 288 30.26 -29.62 -42.64
N GLY A 289 30.17 -29.26 -41.35
CA GLY A 289 30.38 -30.18 -40.23
C GLY A 289 29.27 -31.23 -40.13
N SER A 290 29.59 -32.43 -39.64
CA SER A 290 28.62 -33.54 -39.54
C SER A 290 27.52 -33.31 -38.50
N LYS A 291 27.77 -32.51 -37.45
CA LYS A 291 26.80 -32.09 -36.42
C LYS A 291 27.22 -30.75 -35.82
N GLU A 292 26.26 -29.83 -35.70
CA GLU A 292 26.44 -28.52 -35.09
C GLU A 292 25.20 -28.17 -34.25
N SER A 293 25.39 -27.44 -33.15
CA SER A 293 24.30 -26.93 -32.33
C SER A 293 24.23 -25.41 -32.44
N TYR A 294 23.01 -24.88 -32.45
CA TYR A 294 22.74 -23.46 -32.59
C TYR A 294 21.87 -22.97 -31.44
N ARG A 295 22.10 -21.72 -31.02
CA ARG A 295 21.21 -21.00 -30.10
C ARG A 295 21.07 -19.55 -30.54
N VAL A 296 19.95 -18.95 -30.13
CA VAL A 296 19.73 -17.52 -30.26
C VAL A 296 19.80 -16.89 -28.88
N THR A 297 20.59 -15.84 -28.75
CA THR A 297 20.72 -15.04 -27.52
C THR A 297 20.20 -13.62 -27.78
N SER A 298 19.84 -12.91 -26.71
CA SER A 298 19.58 -11.48 -26.74
C SER A 298 20.33 -10.76 -25.63
N ASN A 299 20.48 -9.44 -25.76
CA ASN A 299 20.88 -8.56 -24.66
C ASN A 299 19.77 -8.38 -23.61
#